data_AF-A0A7V2LFA2-F1
#
_entry.id   AF-A0A7V2LFA2-F1
#
_cell.length_a   1.000
_cell.length_b   1.000
_cell.length_c   1.000
_cell.angle_alpha   90.00
_cell.angle_beta   90.00
_cell.angle_gamma   90.00
#
_symmetry.space_group_name_H-M   'P 1'
#
loop_
_entity.id
_entity.type
_entity.pdbx_description
1 polymer ?
#
loop_
_entity_poly.entity_id
_entity_poly.type
_entity_poly.pdbx_seq_one_letter_code
_entity_poly.pdbx_strand_id
1 'polypeptide(L)'
;MRFVHQDHLSGTAVITNTDGEEVGSIKYYPYGETRSTTGTLETDKKFTGQRLDDTGLYYYNARYYDSTIGRFISADTLVPS
;
A
#
# COMPACT_ATOMS: atom_id res chain seq x y z
N MET A 1 -8.89 -1.16 19.35
CA MET A 1 -9.00 -1.79 18.02
C MET A 1 -8.85 -0.69 16.98
N ARG A 2 -8.22 -0.98 15.85
CA ARG A 2 -8.25 -0.08 14.68
C ARG A 2 -8.87 -0.80 13.50
N PHE A 3 -9.57 -0.05 12.65
CA PHE A 3 -10.20 -0.57 11.44
C PHE A 3 -9.58 0.10 10.22
N VAL A 4 -9.21 -0.71 9.23
CA VAL A 4 -8.64 -0.24 7.96
C VAL A 4 -9.75 -0.16 6.91
N HIS A 5 -9.95 1.02 6.35
CA HIS A 5 -10.84 1.26 5.23
C HIS A 5 -10.02 1.33 3.95
N GLN A 6 -10.47 0.61 2.92
CA GLN A 6 -9.74 0.47 1.67
C GLN A 6 -10.29 1.38 0.56
N ASP A 7 -9.43 1.74 -0.38
CA ASP A 7 -9.81 2.35 -1.64
C ASP A 7 -10.30 1.31 -2.68
N HIS A 8 -10.63 1.79 -3.89
CA HIS A 8 -11.12 0.95 -4.99
C HIS A 8 -10.11 -0.09 -5.50
N LEU A 9 -8.81 0.07 -5.22
CA LEU A 9 -7.77 -0.90 -5.54
C LEU A 9 -7.43 -1.79 -4.35
N SER A 10 -8.23 -1.75 -3.28
CA SER A 10 -7.99 -2.45 -2.02
C SER A 10 -6.78 -1.93 -1.22
N GLY A 11 -6.25 -0.75 -1.57
CA GLY A 11 -5.19 -0.11 -0.80
C GLY A 11 -5.73 0.54 0.47
N THR A 12 -4.94 0.56 1.55
CA THR A 12 -5.31 1.28 2.78
C THR A 12 -5.57 2.75 2.46
N ALA A 13 -6.69 3.33 2.89
CA ALA A 13 -7.03 4.73 2.66
C ALA A 13 -7.23 5.52 3.96
N VAL A 14 -8.07 5.01 4.87
CA VAL A 14 -8.43 5.66 6.14
C VAL A 14 -8.41 4.64 7.26
N ILE A 15 -8.07 5.06 8.47
CA ILE A 15 -8.05 4.22 9.66
C ILE A 15 -8.85 4.87 10.77
N THR A 16 -9.75 4.09 11.37
CA THR A 16 -10.60 4.55 12.47
C THR A 16 -10.33 3.78 13.76
N ASN A 17 -10.54 4.43 14.91
CA ASN A 17 -10.55 3.78 16.23
C ASN A 17 -11.90 3.08 16.49
N THR A 18 -12.08 2.56 17.72
CA THR A 18 -13.31 1.91 18.19
C THR A 18 -14.52 2.81 18.24
N ASP A 19 -14.31 4.12 18.38
CA ASP A 19 -15.35 5.13 18.47
C ASP A 19 -15.74 5.69 17.09
N GLY A 20 -15.09 5.19 16.02
CA GLY A 20 -15.34 5.59 14.63
C GLY A 20 -14.60 6.85 14.20
N GLU A 21 -13.70 7.39 15.04
CA GLU A 21 -12.93 8.59 14.73
C GLU A 21 -11.74 8.26 13.81
N GLU A 22 -11.46 9.13 12.84
CA GLU A 22 -10.27 9.01 11.98
C GLU A 22 -8.99 9.24 12.80
N VAL A 23 -8.12 8.24 12.83
CA VAL A 23 -6.82 8.26 13.51
C VAL A 23 -5.64 8.27 12.53
N GLY A 24 -5.92 8.13 11.24
CA GLY A 24 -4.92 8.30 10.18
C GLY A 24 -5.49 8.05 8.80
N SER A 25 -4.84 8.62 7.80
CA SER A 25 -5.14 8.37 6.39
C SER A 25 -3.89 8.43 5.53
N ILE A 26 -3.99 7.85 4.33
CA ILE A 26 -2.93 7.82 3.34
C ILE A 26 -3.52 8.00 1.95
N LYS A 27 -2.80 8.73 1.09
CA LYS A 27 -3.14 8.90 -0.32
C LYS A 27 -1.93 8.51 -1.15
N TYR A 28 -2.18 7.92 -2.31
CA TYR A 28 -1.15 7.46 -3.22
C TYR A 28 -1.13 8.30 -4.51
N TYR A 29 0.04 8.40 -5.13
CA TYR A 29 0.15 8.66 -6.56
C TYR A 29 -0.32 7.43 -7.35
N PRO A 30 -0.58 7.55 -8.67
CA PRO A 30 -1.13 6.45 -9.47
C PRO A 30 -0.34 5.13 -9.41
N TYR A 31 0.98 5.20 -9.19
CA TYR A 31 1.87 4.04 -9.11
C TYR A 31 2.27 3.66 -7.67
N GLY A 32 1.51 4.12 -6.67
CA GLY A 32 1.63 3.63 -5.30
C GLY A 32 2.61 4.36 -4.38
N GLU A 33 3.31 5.37 -4.87
CA GLU A 33 4.11 6.25 -4.02
C GLU A 33 3.20 7.03 -3.07
N THR A 34 3.62 7.22 -1.83
CA THR A 34 2.81 7.95 -0.84
C THR A 34 2.77 9.44 -1.21
N ARG A 35 1.59 9.93 -1.59
CA ARG A 35 1.35 11.34 -1.87
C ARG A 35 1.22 12.16 -0.59
N SER A 36 0.54 11.61 0.42
CA SER A 36 0.38 12.24 1.73
C SER A 36 -0.06 11.21 2.77
N THR A 37 0.33 11.41 4.02
CA THR A 37 -0.18 10.64 5.16
C THR A 37 -0.49 11.56 6.33
N THR A 38 -1.47 11.18 7.14
CA THR A 38 -1.84 11.84 8.38
C THR A 38 -1.97 10.79 9.50
N GLY A 39 -1.77 11.23 10.74
CA GLY A 39 -1.99 10.38 11.91
C GLY A 39 -1.11 9.13 11.93
N THR A 40 -1.65 8.03 12.46
CA THR A 40 -0.93 6.76 12.59
C THR A 40 -1.65 5.65 11.82
N LEU A 41 -0.92 4.99 10.92
CA LEU A 41 -1.50 3.93 10.10
C LEU A 41 -1.53 2.55 10.80
N GLU A 42 -0.55 2.22 11.64
CA GLU A 42 -0.46 0.88 12.28
C GLU A 42 -0.65 -0.32 11.32
N THR A 43 -0.32 -0.16 10.03
CA THR A 43 -0.36 -1.21 9.01
C THR A 43 0.79 -1.03 8.02
N ASP A 44 1.37 -2.15 7.63
CA ASP A 44 2.37 -2.24 6.56
C ASP A 44 1.71 -2.54 5.19
N LYS A 45 0.46 -2.99 5.17
CA LYS A 45 -0.35 -3.15 3.96
C LYS A 45 -0.84 -1.79 3.50
N LYS A 46 -0.34 -1.33 2.35
CA LYS A 46 -0.61 0.00 1.79
C LYS A 46 -1.20 -0.11 0.38
N PHE A 47 -0.52 0.38 -0.65
CA PHE A 47 -1.02 0.39 -2.02
C PHE A 47 -1.44 -1.00 -2.50
N THR A 48 -2.63 -1.11 -3.11
CA THR A 48 -3.24 -2.37 -3.58
C THR A 48 -3.29 -3.50 -2.54
N GLY A 49 -3.26 -3.16 -1.25
CA GLY A 49 -3.26 -4.10 -0.13
C GLY A 49 -1.95 -4.87 0.07
N GLN A 50 -0.88 -4.51 -0.65
CA GLN A 50 0.42 -5.17 -0.52
C GLN A 50 1.25 -4.59 0.62
N ARG A 51 2.12 -5.42 1.19
CA ARG A 51 3.06 -5.00 2.24
C ARG A 51 4.13 -4.12 1.64
N LEU A 52 4.25 -2.88 2.12
CA LEU A 52 5.43 -2.05 1.95
C LEU A 52 6.46 -2.48 3.01
N ASP A 53 7.63 -2.95 2.57
CA ASP A 53 8.69 -3.32 3.49
C ASP A 53 9.66 -2.15 3.79
N ASP A 54 10.63 -2.39 4.67
CA ASP A 54 11.61 -1.38 5.08
C ASP A 54 12.60 -1.00 3.97
N THR A 55 12.62 -1.72 2.84
CA THR A 55 13.40 -1.35 1.65
C THR A 55 12.68 -0.31 0.80
N GLY A 56 11.41 -0.01 1.10
CA GLY A 56 10.57 0.89 0.30
C GLY A 56 9.91 0.20 -0.89
N LEU A 57 9.96 -1.13 -0.95
CA LEU A 57 9.37 -1.93 -2.02
C LEU A 57 8.09 -2.62 -1.55
N TYR A 58 7.15 -2.76 -2.48
CA TYR A 58 5.93 -3.54 -2.24
C TYR A 58 6.17 -5.02 -2.56
N TYR A 59 5.89 -5.88 -1.60
CA TYR A 59 5.96 -7.32 -1.79
C TYR A 59 4.65 -7.88 -2.35
N TYR A 60 4.64 -8.27 -3.62
CA TYR A 60 3.49 -8.88 -4.34
C TYR A 60 3.57 -10.41 -4.36
N ASN A 61 4.18 -11.02 -3.34
CA ASN A 61 4.47 -12.46 -3.24
C ASN A 61 5.51 -12.98 -4.25
N ALA A 62 5.24 -12.87 -5.54
CA ALA A 62 6.13 -13.37 -6.60
C ALA A 62 7.28 -12.42 -6.93
N ARG A 63 7.05 -11.10 -6.78
CA ARG A 63 8.00 -10.04 -7.15
C ARG A 63 7.89 -8.86 -6.21
N TYR A 64 8.97 -8.09 -6.15
CA TYR A 64 8.98 -6.77 -5.51
C TYR A 64 8.69 -5.68 -6.52
N TYR A 65 7.84 -4.74 -6.13
CA TYR A 65 7.40 -3.59 -6.93
C TYR A 65 7.95 -2.29 -6.35
N ASP A 66 8.59 -1.49 -7.20
CA ASP A 66 9.08 -0.17 -6.86
C ASP A 66 8.06 0.88 -7.32
N SER A 67 7.44 1.54 -6.36
CA SER A 67 6.42 2.56 -6.62
C SER A 67 6.99 3.88 -7.13
N THR A 68 8.28 4.15 -6.94
CA THR A 68 8.94 5.39 -7.39
C THR A 68 9.10 5.42 -8.91
N ILE A 69 9.32 4.25 -9.51
CA ILE A 69 9.47 4.06 -10.96
C ILE A 69 8.29 3.31 -11.60
N GLY A 70 7.32 2.90 -10.79
CA GLY A 70 6.08 2.26 -11.23
C GLY A 70 6.25 0.89 -11.88
N ARG A 71 7.21 0.07 -11.43
CA ARG A 71 7.47 -1.26 -12.03
C ARG A 71 8.03 -2.28 -11.04
N PHE A 72 7.91 -3.56 -11.42
CA PHE A 72 8.63 -4.64 -10.74
C PHE A 72 10.13 -4.52 -10.95
N ILE A 73 10.91 -4.85 -9.92
CA ILE A 73 12.38 -4.82 -9.97
C ILE A 73 13.00 -6.07 -10.63
N SER A 74 12.16 -7.03 -11.01
CA SER A 74 12.55 -8.24 -11.73
C SER A 74 11.60 -8.52 -12.89
N ALA A 75 12.11 -9.21 -13.91
CA ALA A 75 11.29 -9.71 -15.01
C ALA A 75 10.16 -10.63 -14.49
N ASP A 76 9.10 -10.75 -15.28
CA ASP A 76 8.07 -11.76 -15.01
C ASP A 76 8.65 -13.16 -15.23
N THR A 77 8.38 -14.09 -14.31
CA THR A 77 8.81 -15.48 -14.45
C THR A 77 7.92 -16.27 -15.40
N LEU A 78 6.69 -15.79 -15.66
CA LEU A 78 5.77 -16.38 -16.62
C LEU A 78 5.90 -15.64 -17.96
N VAL A 79 6.53 -16.29 -18.93
CA VAL A 79 6.62 -15.81 -20.31
C VAL A 79 5.53 -16.53 -21.12
N PRO A 80 4.54 -15.82 -21.69
CA PRO A 80 3.52 -16.43 -22.53
C PRO A 80 4.14 -17.12 -23.76
N SER A 81 3.62 -18.29 -24.11
CA SER A 81 3.98 -19.05 -25.32
C SER A 81 3.33 -18.52 -26.58
#